data_AF-X1E104-F1
#
_entry.id   AF-X1E104-F1
#
_cell.length_a   1.000
_cell.length_b   1.000
_cell.length_c   1.000
_cell.angle_alpha   90.00
_cell.angle_beta   90.00
_cell.angle_gamma   90.00
#
_symmetry.space_group_name_H-M   'P 1'
#
loop_
_entity.id
_entity.type
_entity.pdbx_description
1 polymer ?
#
loop_
_entity_poly.entity_id
_entity_poly.type
_entity_poly.pdbx_seq_one_letter_code
_entity_poly.pdbx_strand_id
1 'polypeptide(L)'
;GCEGDIPALISMFILHYLTDEPVFMANPSSIDIDENEIILAHCTLPLNMPDKFYLKTHFESGIGVGIKGDIREGEATIFKLSGNDKNFYIS
;
A
#
# COMPACT_ATOMS: atom_id res chain seq x y z
N GLY A 1 0.61 -7.24 -9.04
CA GLY A 1 -0.32 -7.10 -7.90
C GLY A 1 -0.18 -8.34 -7.07
N CYS A 2 -0.19 -8.19 -5.75
CA CYS A 2 -0.22 -9.35 -4.86
C CYS A 2 -1.61 -10.03 -4.93
N GLU A 3 -1.71 -11.29 -4.51
CA GLU A 3 -2.94 -12.11 -4.51
C GLU A 3 -3.71 -12.18 -5.86
N GLY A 4 -3.10 -11.79 -6.97
CA GLY A 4 -3.80 -11.68 -8.26
C GLY A 4 -4.79 -10.50 -8.33
N ASP A 5 -4.67 -9.49 -7.46
CA ASP A 5 -5.48 -8.26 -7.52
C ASP A 5 -5.06 -7.39 -8.72
N ILE A 6 -5.69 -7.67 -9.86
CA ILE A 6 -5.47 -6.95 -11.12
C ILE A 6 -5.90 -5.48 -11.02
N PRO A 7 -7.07 -5.13 -10.44
CA PRO A 7 -7.42 -3.72 -10.25
C PRO A 7 -6.40 -2.94 -9.41
N ALA A 8 -5.86 -3.52 -8.32
CA ALA A 8 -4.79 -2.88 -7.55
C ALA A 8 -3.52 -2.68 -8.39
N LEU A 9 -3.11 -3.68 -9.17
CA LEU A 9 -1.96 -3.57 -10.05
C LEU A 9 -2.12 -2.41 -11.05
N ILE A 10 -3.29 -2.31 -11.69
CA ILE A 10 -3.57 -1.22 -12.63
C ILE A 10 -3.58 0.13 -11.89
N SER A 11 -4.17 0.19 -10.70
CA SER A 11 -4.14 1.41 -9.87
C SER A 11 -2.73 1.87 -9.56
N MET A 12 -1.85 0.96 -9.17
CA MET A 12 -0.45 1.28 -8.91
C MET A 12 0.27 1.79 -10.16
N PHE A 13 0.01 1.16 -11.31
CA PHE A 13 0.60 1.59 -12.58
C PHE A 13 0.15 3.01 -12.97
N ILE A 14 -1.15 3.32 -12.83
CA ILE A 14 -1.70 4.65 -13.09
C ILE A 14 -1.05 5.69 -12.16
N LEU A 15 -1.01 5.42 -10.85
CA LEU A 15 -0.40 6.33 -9.88
C LEU A 15 1.06 6.61 -10.23
N HIS A 16 1.86 5.55 -10.41
CA HIS A 16 3.28 5.71 -10.73
C HIS A 16 3.48 6.45 -12.05
N TYR A 17 2.69 6.17 -13.09
CA TYR A 17 2.78 6.87 -14.37
C TYR A 17 2.46 8.37 -14.25
N LEU A 18 1.56 8.76 -13.35
CA LEU A 18 1.15 10.16 -13.17
C LEU A 18 2.08 10.95 -12.25
N THR A 19 2.72 10.30 -11.28
CA THR A 19 3.52 10.97 -10.26
C THR A 19 5.02 10.74 -10.38
N ASP A 20 5.46 9.70 -11.09
CA ASP A 20 6.83 9.18 -11.09
C ASP A 20 7.32 8.72 -9.69
N GLU A 21 6.41 8.59 -8.72
CA GLU A 21 6.71 8.24 -7.33
C GLU A 21 6.52 6.73 -7.06
N PRO A 22 7.17 6.16 -6.01
CA PRO A 22 6.90 4.81 -5.55
C PRO A 22 5.45 4.64 -5.09
N VAL A 23 4.84 3.48 -5.38
CA VAL A 23 3.47 3.17 -4.96
C VAL A 23 3.45 1.93 -4.07
N PHE A 24 2.70 2.00 -2.97
CA PHE A 24 2.51 0.90 -2.04
C PHE A 24 1.12 0.29 -2.19
N MET A 25 1.06 -1.02 -2.48
CA MET A 25 -0.19 -1.78 -2.35
C MET A 25 -0.43 -2.01 -0.86
N ALA A 26 -1.62 -1.66 -0.38
CA ALA A 26 -1.95 -1.77 1.03
C ALA A 26 -3.36 -2.29 1.27
N ASN A 27 -3.51 -3.02 2.38
CA ASN A 27 -4.78 -3.41 2.96
C ASN A 27 -5.01 -2.60 4.24
N PRO A 28 -6.27 -2.25 4.58
CA PRO A 28 -6.62 -1.76 5.91
C PRO A 28 -6.25 -2.81 6.96
N SER A 29 -5.40 -2.43 7.91
CA SER A 29 -5.02 -3.24 9.06
C SER A 29 -5.86 -2.89 10.29
N SER A 30 -6.16 -1.61 10.50
CA SER A 30 -7.07 -1.12 11.55
C SER A 30 -7.60 0.26 11.18
N ILE A 31 -8.78 0.59 11.69
CA ILE A 31 -9.42 1.90 11.54
C ILE A 31 -9.82 2.36 12.93
N ASP A 32 -9.35 3.53 13.33
CA ASP A 32 -9.76 4.22 14.54
C ASP A 32 -10.61 5.44 14.14
N ILE A 33 -11.89 5.40 14.46
CA ILE A 33 -12.84 6.45 14.06
C ILE A 33 -12.74 7.64 15.02
N ASP A 34 -12.42 7.39 16.29
CA ASP A 34 -12.38 8.43 17.32
C ASP A 34 -11.16 9.34 17.09
N GLU A 35 -10.02 8.75 16.71
CA GLU A 35 -8.80 9.49 16.35
C GLU A 35 -8.78 9.88 14.85
N ASN A 36 -9.72 9.40 14.04
CA ASN A 36 -9.77 9.58 12.58
C ASN A 36 -8.48 9.10 11.88
N GLU A 37 -8.00 7.93 12.28
CA GLU A 37 -6.77 7.30 11.80
C GLU A 37 -7.04 5.96 11.12
N ILE A 38 -6.21 5.62 10.12
CA ILE A 38 -6.21 4.30 9.47
C ILE A 38 -4.79 3.78 9.39
N ILE A 39 -4.59 2.53 9.82
CA ILE A 39 -3.33 1.82 9.63
C ILE A 39 -3.45 0.98 8.36
N LEU A 40 -2.55 1.24 7.42
CA LEU A 40 -2.42 0.51 6.17
C LEU A 40 -1.17 -0.39 6.20
N ALA A 41 -1.31 -1.65 5.81
CA ALA A 41 -0.21 -2.60 5.80
C ALA A 41 -0.32 -3.62 4.66
N HIS A 42 0.82 -4.19 4.29
CA HIS A 42 0.89 -5.30 3.35
C HIS A 42 2.18 -6.10 3.56
N CYS A 43 2.33 -7.21 2.82
CA CYS A 43 3.39 -8.18 3.06
C CYS A 43 4.82 -7.63 2.85
N THR A 44 5.00 -6.65 1.96
CA THR A 44 6.32 -6.04 1.71
C THR A 44 6.21 -4.62 1.16
N LEU A 45 7.09 -3.73 1.63
CA LEU A 45 7.25 -2.38 1.12
C LEU A 45 8.19 -2.35 -0.12
N PRO A 46 7.99 -1.45 -1.09
CA PRO A 46 8.98 -1.19 -2.14
C PRO A 46 10.31 -0.69 -1.55
N LEU A 47 11.45 -1.14 -2.09
CA LEU A 47 12.78 -0.77 -1.58
C LEU A 47 13.13 0.71 -1.75
N ASN A 48 12.52 1.38 -2.73
CA ASN A 48 12.77 2.78 -3.07
C ASN A 48 11.82 3.76 -2.36
N MET A 49 11.03 3.28 -1.39
CA MET A 49 10.06 4.10 -0.66
C MET A 49 10.51 4.53 0.75
N PRO A 50 11.16 3.68 1.58
CA PRO A 50 11.50 4.08 2.94
C PRO A 50 12.87 4.79 3.04
N ASP A 51 13.03 5.62 4.08
CA ASP A 51 14.33 6.20 4.46
C ASP A 51 15.28 5.13 5.04
N LYS A 52 14.70 4.10 5.70
CA LYS A 52 15.41 2.94 6.25
C LYS A 52 14.55 1.68 6.07
N PHE A 53 15.18 0.56 5.72
CA PHE A 53 14.49 -0.72 5.60
C PHE A 53 15.10 -1.81 6.48
N TYR A 54 14.27 -2.80 6.79
CA TYR A 54 14.58 -3.97 7.60
C TYR A 54 13.99 -5.20 6.94
N LEU A 55 14.75 -6.30 6.98
CA LEU A 55 14.23 -7.60 6.57
C LEU A 55 13.47 -8.22 7.74
N LYS A 56 12.22 -8.61 7.48
CA LYS A 56 11.35 -9.25 8.46
C LYS A 56 10.84 -10.56 7.89
N THR A 57 10.83 -11.60 8.70
CA THR A 57 10.14 -12.84 8.33
C THR A 57 8.63 -12.65 8.48
N HIS A 58 7.84 -13.41 7.73
CA HIS A 58 6.39 -13.39 7.86
C HIS A 58 5.99 -13.70 9.31
N PHE A 59 5.11 -12.89 9.89
CA PHE A 59 4.78 -12.98 11.31
C PHE A 59 4.13 -14.31 11.67
N GLU A 60 3.22 -14.80 10.83
CA GLU A 60 2.42 -16.00 11.10
C GLU A 60 3.18 -17.31 10.89
N SER A 61 4.06 -17.38 9.88
CA SER A 61 4.70 -18.65 9.48
C SER A 61 6.19 -18.73 9.82
N GLY A 62 6.87 -17.60 10.02
CA GLY A 62 8.33 -17.55 10.11
C GLY A 62 9.06 -17.93 8.81
N ILE A 63 8.34 -18.15 7.71
CA ILE A 63 8.86 -18.56 6.41
C ILE A 63 8.71 -17.40 5.43
N GLY A 64 9.76 -17.14 4.64
CA GLY A 64 9.82 -16.01 3.71
C GLY A 64 10.32 -14.73 4.37
N VAL A 65 10.70 -13.75 3.54
CA VAL A 65 11.24 -12.45 3.97
C VAL A 65 10.47 -11.35 3.24
N GLY A 66 9.97 -10.38 3.99
CA GLY A 66 9.39 -9.14 3.51
C GLY A 66 10.22 -7.94 3.94
N ILE A 67 10.00 -6.82 3.26
CA ILE A 67 10.65 -5.54 3.56
C ILE A 67 9.70 -4.73 4.44
N LYS A 68 10.17 -4.40 5.65
CA LYS A 68 9.59 -3.35 6.49
C LYS A 68 10.43 -2.09 6.29
N GLY A 69 9.82 -0.91 6.29
CA GLY A 69 10.57 0.33 6.29
C GLY A 69 9.87 1.44 7.05
N ASP A 70 10.64 2.45 7.41
CA ASP A 70 10.13 3.68 8.02
C ASP A 70 9.92 4.71 6.89
N ILE A 71 8.68 5.17 6.73
CA ILE A 71 8.28 6.18 5.74
C ILE A 71 8.13 7.50 6.48
N ARG A 72 8.62 8.59 5.88
CA ARG A 72 8.47 9.92 6.44
C ARG A 72 7.00 10.35 6.42
N GLU A 73 6.56 11.00 7.48
CA GLU A 73 5.24 11.64 7.54
C GLU A 73 5.10 12.71 6.46
N GLY A 74 3.91 12.80 5.87
CA GLY A 74 3.60 13.74 4.79
C GLY A 74 2.23 13.45 4.19
N GLU A 75 1.89 14.21 3.16
CA GLU A 75 0.67 13.98 2.39
C GLU A 75 0.78 12.69 1.58
N ALA A 76 -0.32 11.96 1.50
CA ALA A 76 -0.41 10.73 0.71
C ALA A 76 -1.73 10.71 -0.07
N THR A 77 -1.73 9.97 -1.20
CA THR A 77 -2.94 9.74 -1.99
C THR A 77 -3.30 8.26 -1.94
N ILE A 78 -4.56 7.96 -1.60
CA ILE A 78 -5.12 6.61 -1.67
C ILE A 78 -5.98 6.53 -2.95
N PHE A 79 -5.72 5.51 -3.77
CA PHE A 79 -6.46 5.28 -5.00
C PHE A 79 -6.74 3.80 -5.21
N LYS A 80 -7.97 3.47 -5.60
CA LYS A 80 -8.38 2.13 -6.03
C LYS A 80 -9.32 2.23 -7.22
N LEU A 81 -8.96 1.55 -8.30
CA LEU A 81 -9.81 1.37 -9.46
C LEU A 81 -10.82 0.26 -9.14
N SER A 82 -12.11 0.55 -9.29
CA SER A 82 -13.15 -0.48 -9.21
C SER A 82 -13.06 -1.42 -10.41
N GLY A 83 -13.27 -2.71 -10.19
CA GLY A 83 -13.29 -3.71 -11.28
C GLY A 83 -14.47 -3.59 -12.25
N ASN A 84 -15.44 -2.70 -11.98
CA ASN A 84 -16.67 -2.59 -12.75
C ASN A 84 -17.06 -1.16 -13.15
N ASP A 85 -16.11 -0.20 -13.14
CA ASP A 85 -16.19 1.19 -13.65
C ASP A 85 -17.44 2.05 -13.38
N LYS A 86 -18.37 1.56 -12.54
CA LYS A 86 -19.70 2.15 -12.34
C LYS A 86 -19.79 3.11 -11.15
N ASN A 87 -18.82 3.08 -10.26
CA ASN A 87 -18.81 3.87 -9.03
C ASN A 87 -17.45 4.53 -8.84
N PHE A 88 -17.45 5.79 -8.45
CA PHE A 88 -16.25 6.52 -8.04
C PHE A 88 -16.55 7.30 -6.74
N TYR A 89 -15.51 7.44 -5.91
CA TYR A 89 -15.54 8.23 -4.69
C TYR A 89 -14.32 9.15 -4.70
N ILE A 90 -14.55 10.44 -4.44
CA ILE A 90 -13.52 11.47 -4.36
C ILE A 90 -13.82 12.24 -3.08
N SER A 91 -12.84 12.32 -2.17
CA SER A 91 -12.92 13.03 -0.89
C SER A 91 -11.77 14.02 -0.78
#